data_AF-K1TZA7-F1
#
_entry.id   AF-K1TZA7-F1
#
_cell.length_a   1.000
_cell.length_b   1.000
_cell.length_c   1.000
_cell.angle_alpha   90.00
_cell.angle_beta   90.00
_cell.angle_gamma   90.00
#
_symmetry.space_group_name_H-M   'P 1'
#
loop_
_entity.id
_entity.type
_entity.pdbx_description
1 polymer ?
#
loop_
_entity_poly.entity_id
_entity_poly.type
_entity_poly.pdbx_seq_one_letter_code
_entity_poly.pdbx_strand_id
1 'polypeptide(L)'
;MLRQIGVEGIVTALHDVPNGEIWALEAIKSLKDYIESHQLRWSVVESLPVSEAIKYAGPERDQLIENYKVSLANLGKAGIKTVCYNFMPVIDWIRTDLEHPWEDGTSSLYFDKIRFAYFDCMILQREGAEKDYTDSELQQVRE
;
A
#
# COMPACT_ATOMS: atom_id res chain seq x y z
N MET A 1 -6.52 -18.76 -14.53
CA MET A 1 -5.94 -19.14 -13.23
C MET A 1 -6.83 -18.76 -12.06
N LEU A 2 -7.16 -17.48 -11.81
CA LEU A 2 -7.92 -17.06 -10.61
C LEU A 2 -9.26 -17.80 -10.41
N ARG A 3 -10.07 -17.94 -11.46
CA ARG A 3 -11.32 -18.72 -11.38
C ARG A 3 -11.11 -20.21 -11.12
N GLN A 4 -9.99 -20.78 -11.56
CA GLN A 4 -9.69 -22.21 -11.36
C GLN A 4 -9.40 -22.55 -9.90
N ILE A 5 -9.00 -21.55 -9.10
CA ILE A 5 -8.79 -21.67 -7.65
C ILE A 5 -9.98 -21.14 -6.83
N GLY A 6 -11.15 -20.96 -7.46
CA GLY A 6 -12.39 -20.58 -6.77
C GLY A 6 -12.58 -19.08 -6.51
N VAL A 7 -11.73 -18.21 -7.07
CA VAL A 7 -11.91 -16.75 -6.94
C VAL A 7 -13.08 -16.27 -7.77
N GLU A 8 -13.99 -15.54 -7.14
CA GLU A 8 -15.11 -14.86 -7.78
C GLU A 8 -14.93 -13.33 -7.86
N GLY A 9 -14.21 -12.77 -6.90
CA GLY A 9 -14.06 -11.34 -6.69
C GLY A 9 -12.62 -10.88 -6.79
N ILE A 10 -12.40 -9.77 -7.46
CA ILE A 10 -11.10 -9.11 -7.58
C ILE A 10 -11.00 -7.95 -6.60
N VAL A 11 -9.83 -7.84 -5.99
CA VAL A 11 -9.35 -6.68 -5.26
C VAL A 11 -8.28 -6.02 -6.12
N THR A 12 -8.44 -4.73 -6.46
CA THR A 12 -7.50 -4.01 -7.35
C THR A 12 -7.68 -2.49 -7.24
N ALA A 13 -6.86 -1.72 -7.96
CA ALA A 13 -6.86 -0.26 -8.00
C ALA A 13 -6.44 0.25 -9.40
N LEU A 14 -6.64 1.55 -9.65
CA LEU A 14 -6.13 2.22 -10.85
C LEU A 14 -4.69 2.71 -10.62
N HIS A 15 -3.71 1.82 -10.79
CA HIS A 15 -2.29 2.12 -10.51
C HIS A 15 -1.66 3.13 -11.47
N ASP A 16 -2.26 3.36 -12.63
CA ASP A 16 -1.78 4.34 -13.62
C ASP A 16 -2.25 5.78 -13.30
N VAL A 17 -3.16 5.96 -12.34
CA VAL A 17 -3.64 7.28 -11.93
C VAL A 17 -2.73 7.81 -10.82
N PRO A 18 -2.11 8.99 -10.99
CA PRO A 18 -1.23 9.57 -9.97
C PRO A 18 -1.94 9.80 -8.62
N ASN A 19 -1.17 9.76 -7.53
CA ASN A 19 -1.71 10.01 -6.19
C ASN A 19 -2.35 11.40 -6.10
N GLY A 20 -3.57 11.45 -5.56
CA GLY A 20 -4.32 12.70 -5.39
C GLY A 20 -5.15 13.12 -6.61
N GLU A 21 -4.98 12.46 -7.76
CA GLU A 21 -5.80 12.71 -8.93
C GLU A 21 -7.16 12.03 -8.84
N ILE A 22 -8.14 12.60 -9.54
CA ILE A 22 -9.49 12.06 -9.58
C ILE A 22 -9.51 10.77 -10.40
N TRP A 23 -10.06 9.71 -9.82
CA TRP A 23 -10.40 8.50 -10.55
C TRP A 23 -11.64 8.77 -11.40
N ALA A 24 -11.43 9.03 -12.69
CA ALA A 24 -12.48 9.24 -13.66
C ALA A 24 -13.41 8.02 -13.75
N LEU A 25 -14.72 8.26 -13.90
CA LEU A 25 -15.71 7.19 -13.96
C LEU A 25 -15.45 6.24 -15.14
N GLU A 26 -14.96 6.77 -16.25
CA GLU A 26 -14.63 6.05 -17.47
C GLU A 26 -13.48 5.06 -17.23
N ALA A 27 -12.44 5.47 -16.49
CA ALA A 27 -11.32 4.59 -16.15
C ALA A 27 -11.77 3.46 -15.21
N ILE A 28 -12.61 3.77 -14.21
CA ILE A 28 -13.19 2.77 -13.31
C ILE A 28 -14.03 1.76 -14.10
N LYS A 29 -14.91 2.24 -14.99
CA LYS A 29 -15.75 1.37 -15.81
C LYS A 29 -14.92 0.50 -16.76
N SER A 30 -13.90 1.07 -17.40
CA SER A 30 -13.00 0.31 -18.28
C SER A 30 -12.36 -0.88 -17.56
N LEU A 31 -11.79 -0.67 -16.36
CA LEU A 31 -11.21 -1.76 -15.57
C LEU A 31 -12.29 -2.74 -15.07
N LYS A 32 -13.45 -2.25 -14.65
CA LYS A 32 -14.58 -3.09 -14.25
C LYS A 32 -15.04 -4.00 -15.39
N ASP A 33 -15.26 -3.45 -16.58
CA ASP A 33 -15.70 -4.17 -17.78
C ASP A 33 -14.66 -5.23 -18.18
N TYR A 34 -13.37 -4.91 -18.07
CA TYR A 34 -12.29 -5.88 -18.26
C TYR A 34 -12.38 -7.05 -17.28
N ILE A 35 -12.58 -6.79 -15.98
CA ILE A 35 -12.73 -7.83 -14.96
C ILE A 35 -13.98 -8.68 -15.23
N GLU A 36 -15.11 -8.04 -15.56
CA GLU A 36 -16.39 -8.71 -15.83
C GLU A 36 -16.34 -9.56 -17.11
N SER A 37 -15.56 -9.15 -18.12
CA SER A 37 -15.32 -9.96 -19.32
C SER A 37 -14.68 -11.33 -19.02
N HIS A 38 -14.00 -11.43 -17.88
CA HIS A 38 -13.42 -12.67 -17.36
C HIS A 38 -14.34 -13.42 -16.38
N GLN A 39 -15.62 -13.03 -16.27
CA GLN A 39 -16.63 -13.61 -15.38
C GLN A 39 -16.21 -13.52 -13.90
N LEU A 40 -15.60 -12.39 -13.54
CA LEU A 40 -15.23 -12.01 -12.17
C LEU A 40 -15.94 -10.71 -11.82
N ARG A 41 -16.02 -10.36 -10.53
CA ARG A 41 -16.56 -9.06 -10.07
C ARG A 41 -15.46 -8.23 -9.43
N TRP A 42 -15.42 -6.92 -9.71
CA TRP A 42 -14.60 -6.02 -8.89
C TRP A 42 -15.28 -5.83 -7.53
N SER A 43 -14.73 -6.45 -6.48
CA SER A 43 -15.34 -6.48 -5.14
C SER A 43 -14.85 -5.35 -4.24
N VAL A 44 -13.54 -5.12 -4.21
CA VAL A 44 -12.91 -4.16 -3.29
C VAL A 44 -11.86 -3.35 -4.04
N VAL A 45 -11.78 -2.05 -3.71
CA VAL A 45 -10.62 -1.23 -4.10
C VAL A 45 -9.52 -1.39 -3.05
N GLU A 46 -8.31 -1.76 -3.45
CA GLU A 46 -7.14 -1.76 -2.57
C GLU A 46 -5.91 -1.28 -3.37
N SER A 47 -5.54 0.01 -3.29
CA SER A 47 -6.16 1.09 -2.51
C SER A 47 -6.56 2.30 -3.35
N LEU A 48 -7.42 3.14 -2.80
CA LEU A 48 -7.50 4.55 -3.23
C LEU A 48 -6.49 5.31 -2.37
N PRO A 49 -5.36 5.78 -2.93
CA PRO A 49 -4.25 6.27 -2.12
C PRO A 49 -4.58 7.60 -1.45
N VAL A 50 -4.29 7.69 -0.15
CA VAL A 50 -4.34 8.95 0.60
C VAL A 50 -3.02 9.68 0.40
N SER A 51 -3.05 10.83 -0.27
CA SER A 51 -1.85 11.64 -0.55
C SER A 51 -1.15 12.14 0.72
N GLU A 52 0.18 12.24 0.70
CA GLU A 52 0.99 12.65 1.86
C GLU A 52 0.58 14.00 2.47
N ALA A 53 0.21 14.97 1.65
CA ALA A 53 -0.24 16.27 2.14
C ALA A 53 -1.51 16.22 2.99
N ILE A 54 -2.35 15.19 2.82
CA ILE A 54 -3.45 14.93 3.76
C ILE A 54 -2.88 14.47 5.10
N LYS A 55 -1.86 13.60 5.09
CA LYS A 55 -1.25 13.01 6.29
C LYS A 55 -0.50 14.03 7.16
N TYR A 56 0.28 14.92 6.55
CA TYR A 56 1.00 15.99 7.27
C TYR A 56 0.20 17.31 7.38
N ALA A 57 -1.05 17.33 6.93
CA ALA A 57 -1.92 18.51 6.93
C ALA A 57 -1.35 19.72 6.16
N GLY A 58 -0.82 19.47 4.97
CA GLY A 58 -0.26 20.46 4.05
C GLY A 58 -1.27 21.46 3.46
N PRO A 59 -0.78 22.52 2.79
CA PRO A 59 -1.62 23.57 2.22
C PRO A 59 -2.59 23.07 1.14
N GLU A 60 -2.27 22.00 0.43
CA GLU A 60 -3.08 21.41 -0.64
C GLU A 60 -4.09 20.35 -0.16
N ARG A 61 -4.09 20.02 1.15
CA ARG A 61 -4.88 18.90 1.71
C ARG A 61 -6.37 19.00 1.37
N ASP A 62 -6.93 20.21 1.39
CA ASP A 62 -8.37 20.42 1.25
C ASP A 62 -8.80 20.07 -0.18
N GLN A 63 -8.01 20.46 -1.19
CA GLN A 63 -8.25 20.09 -2.58
C GLN A 63 -8.08 18.57 -2.80
N LEU A 64 -7.08 17.96 -2.18
CA LEU A 64 -6.85 16.51 -2.28
C LEU A 64 -7.99 15.70 -1.64
N ILE A 65 -8.55 16.17 -0.53
CA ILE A 65 -9.74 15.58 0.10
C ILE A 65 -10.95 15.68 -0.85
N GLU A 66 -11.14 16.81 -1.53
CA GLU A 66 -12.21 16.94 -2.52
C GLU A 66 -12.02 15.98 -3.70
N ASN A 67 -10.80 15.84 -4.22
CA ASN A 67 -10.50 14.85 -5.26
C ASN A 67 -10.81 13.42 -4.79
N TYR A 68 -10.41 13.08 -3.56
CA TYR A 68 -10.67 11.78 -2.95
C TYR A 68 -12.18 11.50 -2.85
N LYS A 69 -12.99 12.49 -2.44
CA LYS A 69 -14.46 12.39 -2.38
C LYS A 69 -15.06 12.16 -3.77
N VAL A 70 -14.57 12.83 -4.81
CA VAL A 70 -15.03 12.62 -6.20
C VAL A 70 -14.72 11.18 -6.66
N SER A 71 -13.52 10.69 -6.38
CA SER A 71 -13.12 9.30 -6.68
C SER A 71 -14.03 8.29 -5.98
N LEU A 72 -14.31 8.47 -4.69
CA LEU A 72 -15.26 7.63 -3.94
C LEU A 72 -16.67 7.67 -4.54
N ALA A 73 -17.16 8.85 -4.91
CA ALA A 73 -18.47 8.99 -5.56
C ALA A 73 -18.53 8.27 -6.92
N ASN A 74 -17.45 8.33 -7.71
CA ASN A 74 -17.36 7.63 -8.99
C ASN A 74 -17.31 6.10 -8.81
N LEU A 75 -16.57 5.60 -7.83
CA LEU A 75 -16.58 4.18 -7.44
C LEU A 75 -17.98 3.73 -7.06
N GLY A 76 -18.68 4.53 -6.24
CA GLY A 76 -20.07 4.27 -5.84
C GLY A 76 -21.03 4.22 -7.05
N LYS A 77 -20.90 5.15 -8.01
CA LYS A 77 -21.66 5.14 -9.28
C LYS A 77 -21.38 3.90 -10.14
N ALA A 78 -20.16 3.37 -10.10
CA ALA A 78 -19.79 2.13 -10.78
C ALA A 78 -20.25 0.86 -10.04
N GLY A 79 -20.80 1.01 -8.82
CA GLY A 79 -21.30 -0.08 -7.99
C GLY A 79 -20.25 -0.71 -7.07
N ILE A 80 -19.05 -0.12 -6.96
CA ILE A 80 -17.96 -0.59 -6.09
C ILE A 80 -18.09 0.15 -4.76
N LYS A 81 -18.37 -0.59 -3.69
CA LYS A 81 -18.83 -0.02 -2.40
C LYS A 81 -17.88 -0.27 -1.22
N THR A 82 -16.77 -0.95 -1.45
CA THR A 82 -15.78 -1.26 -0.42
C THR A 82 -14.42 -0.78 -0.89
N VAL A 83 -13.80 0.07 -0.06
CA VAL A 83 -12.49 0.68 -0.34
C VAL A 83 -11.59 0.45 0.86
N CYS A 84 -10.50 -0.30 0.65
CA CYS A 84 -9.39 -0.42 1.57
C CYS A 84 -8.42 0.75 1.35
N TYR A 85 -7.92 1.34 2.44
CA TYR A 85 -6.94 2.42 2.42
C TYR A 85 -6.06 2.31 3.67
N ASN A 86 -4.93 3.03 3.68
CA ASN A 86 -4.07 3.16 4.85
C ASN A 86 -3.72 4.64 5.11
N PHE A 87 -3.17 4.90 6.28
CA PHE A 87 -2.69 6.23 6.69
C PHE A 87 -1.24 6.17 7.18
N MET A 88 -0.43 5.27 6.60
CA MET A 88 0.98 5.12 6.95
C MET A 88 1.78 6.28 6.33
N PRO A 89 2.46 7.11 7.12
CA PRO A 89 3.22 8.26 6.59
C PRO A 89 4.49 7.79 5.88
N VAL A 90 4.78 8.37 4.71
CA VAL A 90 6.00 8.15 3.90
C VAL A 90 6.15 6.74 3.32
N ILE A 91 6.18 5.70 4.15
CA ILE A 91 6.44 4.31 3.75
C ILE A 91 5.20 3.46 4.06
N ASP A 92 4.80 2.64 3.10
CA ASP A 92 3.74 1.63 3.27
C ASP A 92 4.30 0.42 4.07
N TRP A 93 3.74 -0.78 3.94
CA TRP A 93 4.21 -1.97 4.65
C TRP A 93 5.71 -2.27 4.41
N ILE A 94 6.45 -2.56 5.49
CA ILE A 94 7.92 -2.72 5.48
C ILE A 94 8.33 -4.18 5.66
N ARG A 95 9.35 -4.62 4.92
CA ARG A 95 10.08 -5.88 5.09
C ARG A 95 11.58 -5.64 4.90
N THR A 96 12.41 -6.42 5.58
CA THR A 96 13.88 -6.35 5.47
C THR A 96 14.46 -7.52 4.67
N ASP A 97 13.64 -8.54 4.41
CA ASP A 97 13.98 -9.69 3.58
C ASP A 97 12.73 -10.10 2.79
N LEU A 98 12.88 -10.23 1.48
CA LEU A 98 11.79 -10.57 0.57
C LEU A 98 11.73 -12.08 0.26
N GLU A 99 12.80 -12.82 0.60
CA GLU A 99 12.96 -14.23 0.22
C GLU A 99 13.54 -15.04 1.39
N HIS A 100 13.13 -14.75 2.62
CA HIS A 100 13.64 -15.45 3.80
C HIS A 100 13.34 -16.97 3.69
N PRO A 101 14.37 -17.83 3.65
CA PRO A 101 14.19 -19.25 3.38
C PRO A 101 13.74 -20.01 4.63
N TRP A 102 12.89 -21.01 4.44
CA TRP A 102 12.46 -21.95 5.48
C TRP A 102 13.05 -23.35 5.24
N GLU A 103 13.05 -24.18 6.30
CA GLU A 103 13.63 -25.53 6.26
C GLU A 103 12.96 -26.45 5.22
N ASP A 104 11.71 -26.17 4.85
CA ASP A 104 10.96 -26.92 3.84
C ASP A 104 11.28 -26.50 2.38
N GLY A 105 12.20 -25.55 2.20
CA GLY A 105 12.61 -25.02 0.90
C GLY A 105 11.70 -23.90 0.35
N THR A 106 10.68 -23.49 1.09
CA THR A 106 9.87 -22.32 0.75
C THR A 106 10.53 -21.02 1.21
N SER A 107 9.98 -19.87 0.82
CA SER A 107 10.39 -18.57 1.33
C SER A 107 9.19 -17.70 1.73
N SER A 108 9.43 -16.74 2.61
CA SER A 108 8.43 -15.72 2.96
C SER A 108 9.04 -14.33 3.14
N LEU A 109 8.18 -13.31 3.11
CA LEU A 109 8.54 -11.98 3.56
C LEU A 109 8.87 -11.98 5.06
N TYR A 110 9.98 -11.35 5.44
CA TYR A 110 10.43 -11.29 6.84
C TYR A 110 10.82 -9.88 7.25
N PHE A 111 10.66 -9.59 8.54
CA PHE A 111 11.12 -8.35 9.17
C PHE A 111 12.11 -8.70 10.28
N ASP A 112 13.35 -8.31 10.06
CA ASP A 112 14.46 -8.43 11.00
C ASP A 112 14.74 -7.05 11.60
N LYS A 113 14.50 -6.93 12.90
CA LYS A 113 14.66 -5.65 13.61
C LYS A 113 16.12 -5.18 13.62
N ILE A 114 17.11 -6.08 13.65
CA ILE A 114 18.53 -5.71 13.64
C ILE A 114 18.94 -5.19 12.26
N ARG A 115 18.48 -5.83 11.17
CA ARG A 115 18.71 -5.30 9.81
C ARG A 115 18.03 -3.95 9.62
N PHE A 116 16.83 -3.76 10.16
CA PHE A 116 16.16 -2.46 10.11
C PHE A 116 16.92 -1.39 10.92
N ALA A 117 17.40 -1.74 12.12
CA ALA A 117 18.23 -0.85 12.94
C ALA A 117 19.54 -0.48 12.24
N TYR A 118 20.18 -1.43 11.54
CA TYR A 118 21.36 -1.17 10.72
C TYR A 118 21.04 -0.17 9.59
N PHE A 119 19.92 -0.38 8.88
CA PHE A 119 19.47 0.58 7.87
C PHE A 119 19.28 1.98 8.48
N ASP A 120 18.55 2.10 9.57
CA ASP A 120 18.18 3.37 10.19
C ASP A 120 19.40 4.13 10.77
N CYS A 121 20.27 3.43 11.50
CA CYS A 121 21.41 4.01 12.19
C CYS A 121 22.66 4.16 11.31
N MET A 122 22.91 3.23 10.37
CA MET A 122 24.19 3.17 9.62
C MET A 122 24.06 3.59 8.15
N ILE A 123 22.93 3.32 7.50
CA ILE A 123 22.71 3.65 6.09
C ILE A 123 21.99 4.99 5.95
N LEU A 124 20.78 5.11 6.50
CA LEU A 124 19.99 6.33 6.52
C LEU A 124 20.60 7.38 7.45
N GLN A 125 21.19 6.93 8.57
CA GLN A 125 21.79 7.78 9.59
C GLN A 125 20.80 8.83 10.10
N ARG A 126 19.56 8.41 10.40
CA ARG A 126 18.55 9.31 10.93
C ARG A 126 18.99 9.85 12.29
N GLU A 127 18.93 11.16 12.45
CA GLU A 127 19.34 11.82 13.68
C GLU A 127 18.59 11.26 14.90
N GLY A 128 19.33 10.76 15.88
CA GLY A 128 18.79 10.19 17.12
C GLY A 128 18.16 8.81 16.97
N ALA A 129 18.35 8.11 15.85
CA ALA A 129 17.80 6.77 15.61
C ALA A 129 18.23 5.76 16.67
N GLU A 130 19.44 5.89 17.23
CA GLU A 130 19.96 5.01 18.27
C GLU A 130 19.08 4.95 19.53
N LYS A 131 18.24 5.97 19.77
CA LYS A 131 17.33 6.03 20.92
C LYS A 131 16.13 5.08 20.80
N ASP A 132 15.84 4.59 19.60
CA ASP A 132 14.73 3.67 19.33
C ASP A 132 15.12 2.19 19.52
N TYR A 133 16.38 1.92 19.85
CA TYR A 133 16.95 0.59 19.99
C TYR A 133 17.63 0.40 21.36
N THR A 134 17.66 -0.83 21.85
CA THR A 134 18.36 -1.19 23.09
C THR A 134 19.87 -1.30 22.87
N ASP A 135 20.66 -1.20 23.94
CA ASP A 135 22.13 -1.37 23.86
C ASP A 135 22.54 -2.71 23.24
N SER A 136 21.79 -3.78 23.52
CA SER A 136 22.04 -5.11 22.95
C SER A 136 21.75 -5.18 21.45
N GLU A 137 20.72 -4.47 20.97
CA GLU A 137 20.42 -4.37 19.55
C GLU A 137 21.48 -3.53 18.84
N LEU A 138 21.90 -2.41 19.44
CA LEU A 138 22.96 -1.56 18.90
C LEU A 138 24.33 -2.24 18.88
N GLN A 139 24.60 -3.15 19.82
CA GLN A 139 25.80 -3.99 19.76
C GLN A 139 25.75 -4.91 18.54
N GLN A 140 24.63 -5.61 18.32
CA GLN A 140 24.44 -6.48 17.16
C GLN A 140 24.51 -5.74 15.82
N VAL A 141 24.08 -4.47 15.76
CA VAL A 141 24.21 -3.62 14.56
C VAL A 141 25.69 -3.31 14.22
N ARG A 142 26.59 -3.34 15.20
CA ARG A 142 28.02 -3.00 15.02
C ARG A 142 28.90 -4.22 14.74
N GLU A 143 28.37 -5.41 14.94
CA GLU A 143 29.02 -6.70 14.63
C GLU A 143 28.85 -7.04 13.14
#